data_AF-A0A550GCP1-F1
#
_entry.id   AF-A0A550GCP1-F1
#
_cell.length_a   1.000
_cell.length_b   1.000
_cell.length_c   1.000
_cell.angle_alpha   90.00
_cell.angle_beta   90.00
_cell.angle_gamma   90.00
#
_symmetry.space_group_name_H-M   'P 1'
#
loop_
_entity.id
_entity.type
_entity.pdbx_description
1 polymer ?
#
loop_
_entity_poly.entity_id
_entity_poly.type
_entity_poly.pdbx_seq_one_letter_code
_entity_poly.pdbx_strand_id
1 'polypeptide(L)'
;MIFEEAGASIRRQSSDGDFLYPCYKENCISNIPGTILDLFDVKSKRPQLPNKVVSGNGEVNKVVLFVLDGFGYNQFLRCYRDH
;
A
#
# COMPACT_ATOMS: atom_id res chain seq x y z
N MET A 1 -14.49 13.91 -15.29
CA MET A 1 -13.52 14.98 -14.96
C MET A 1 -12.62 14.56 -13.80
N ILE A 2 -13.16 14.30 -12.60
CA ILE A 2 -12.38 13.87 -11.41
C ILE A 2 -11.58 12.57 -11.65
N PHE A 3 -12.18 11.56 -12.29
CA PHE A 3 -11.49 10.28 -12.56
C PHE A 3 -10.37 10.39 -13.59
N GLU A 4 -10.48 11.31 -14.55
CA GLU A 4 -9.44 11.55 -15.58
C GLU A 4 -8.22 12.25 -14.97
N GLU A 5 -8.45 13.25 -14.12
CA GLU A 5 -7.37 13.94 -13.39
C GLU A 5 -6.67 12.99 -12.41
N ALA A 6 -7.42 12.16 -11.69
CA ALA A 6 -6.87 11.14 -10.81
C ALA A 6 -6.02 10.12 -11.60
N GLY A 7 -6.52 9.66 -12.75
CA GLY A 7 -5.79 8.72 -13.62
C GLY A 7 -4.49 9.31 -14.19
N ALA A 8 -4.49 10.59 -14.57
CA ALA A 8 -3.31 11.28 -15.05
C ALA A 8 -2.26 11.49 -13.93
N SER A 9 -2.71 11.82 -12.71
CA SER A 9 -1.84 11.95 -11.54
C SER A 9 -1.18 10.60 -11.18
N ILE A 10 -1.96 9.52 -11.11
CA ILE A 10 -1.45 8.17 -10.80
C ILE A 10 -0.42 7.73 -11.83
N ARG A 11 -0.71 7.93 -13.13
CA ARG A 11 0.26 7.64 -14.21
C ARG A 11 1.57 8.38 -14.02
N ARG A 12 1.55 9.69 -13.77
CA ARG A 12 2.80 10.45 -13.52
C ARG A 12 3.60 9.94 -12.32
N GLN A 13 2.93 9.48 -11.27
CA GLN A 13 3.59 9.13 -10.01
C GLN A 13 4.04 7.66 -9.94
N SER A 14 3.41 6.78 -10.71
CA SER A 14 3.49 5.33 -10.54
C SER A 14 3.63 4.59 -11.86
N SER A 15 4.30 5.15 -12.86
CA SER A 15 4.59 4.47 -14.12
C SER A 15 6.09 4.27 -14.36
N ASP A 16 6.44 3.15 -14.98
CA ASP A 16 7.74 2.92 -15.63
C ASP A 16 7.47 2.44 -17.05
N GLY A 17 7.69 3.32 -18.03
CA GLY A 17 7.20 3.12 -19.40
C GLY A 17 5.69 2.90 -19.44
N ASP A 18 5.27 1.79 -20.05
CA ASP A 18 3.86 1.39 -20.18
C ASP A 18 3.32 0.66 -18.93
N PHE A 19 4.18 0.34 -17.97
CA PHE A 19 3.78 -0.38 -16.77
C PHE A 19 3.29 0.59 -15.68
N LEU A 20 2.10 0.31 -15.12
CA LEU A 20 1.52 1.08 -14.04
C LEU A 20 1.61 0.32 -12.72
N TYR A 21 2.36 0.87 -11.76
CA TYR A 21 2.41 0.42 -10.39
C TYR A 21 1.20 0.96 -9.61
N PRO A 22 0.76 0.25 -8.55
CA PRO A 22 -0.12 0.85 -7.55
C PRO A 22 0.50 2.14 -6.97
N CYS A 23 -0.32 3.15 -6.73
CA CYS A 23 0.12 4.40 -6.09
C CYS A 23 0.41 4.16 -4.60
N TYR A 24 1.59 3.66 -4.29
CA TYR A 24 2.00 3.26 -2.93
C TYR A 24 2.14 4.44 -1.96
N LYS A 25 2.29 5.67 -2.44
CA LYS A 25 2.56 6.86 -1.61
C LYS A 25 1.31 7.50 -0.99
N GLU A 26 0.13 7.24 -1.53
CA GLU A 26 -1.12 7.89 -1.09
C GLU A 26 -2.04 6.87 -0.40
N ASN A 27 -3.33 6.84 -0.74
CA ASN A 27 -4.32 5.91 -0.19
C ASN A 27 -4.19 4.50 -0.77
N CYS A 28 -3.06 3.83 -0.50
CA CYS A 28 -2.80 2.47 -0.95
C CYS A 28 -3.23 1.43 0.09
N ILE A 29 -3.95 0.40 -0.34
CA ILE A 29 -4.31 -0.74 0.52
C ILE A 29 -3.09 -1.44 1.12
N SER A 30 -1.96 -1.44 0.41
CA SER A 30 -0.70 -2.02 0.91
C SER A 30 -0.07 -1.27 2.09
N ASN A 31 -0.60 -0.09 2.43
CA ASN A 31 -0.17 0.71 3.58
C ASN A 31 -0.95 0.33 4.86
N ILE A 32 -2.04 -0.46 4.76
CA ILE A 32 -2.80 -0.96 5.92
C ILE A 32 -1.92 -1.66 6.96
N PRO A 33 -0.99 -2.57 6.58
CA PRO A 33 -0.06 -3.17 7.55
C PRO A 33 0.75 -2.13 8.32
N GLY A 34 1.24 -1.07 7.67
CA GLY A 34 1.97 0.00 8.33
C GLY A 34 1.10 0.77 9.32
N THR A 35 -0.15 1.08 8.95
CA THR A 35 -1.13 1.74 9.82
C THR A 35 -1.50 0.90 11.03
N ILE A 36 -1.68 -0.43 10.87
CA ILE A 36 -2.00 -1.31 12.00
C ILE A 36 -0.81 -1.38 12.96
N LEU A 37 0.42 -1.53 12.45
CA LEU A 37 1.61 -1.55 13.31
C LEU A 37 1.76 -0.26 14.12
N ASP A 38 1.50 0.90 13.50
CA ASP A 38 1.47 2.21 14.17
C ASP A 38 0.43 2.27 15.30
N LEU A 39 -0.79 1.74 15.06
CA LEU A 39 -1.87 1.70 16.04
C LEU A 39 -1.47 0.94 17.32
N PHE A 40 -0.60 -0.06 17.19
CA PHE A 40 -0.10 -0.88 18.31
C PHE A 40 1.31 -0.45 18.77
N ASP A 41 1.80 0.73 18.36
CA ASP A 41 3.12 1.27 18.71
C ASP A 41 4.31 0.36 18.31
N VAL A 42 4.14 -0.41 17.23
CA VAL A 42 5.19 -1.27 16.69
C VAL A 42 5.97 -0.52 15.61
N LYS A 43 7.26 -0.28 15.86
CA LYS A 43 8.15 0.42 14.92
C LYS A 43 8.29 -0.35 13.60
N SER A 44 8.04 0.34 12.49
CA SER A 44 8.09 -0.22 11.14
C SER A 44 8.60 0.81 10.14
N LYS A 45 9.26 0.36 9.07
CA LYS A 45 9.63 1.20 7.92
C LYS A 45 8.53 1.26 6.85
N ARG A 46 7.39 0.60 7.07
CA ARG A 46 6.31 0.52 6.07
C ARG A 46 5.55 1.85 6.02
N PRO A 47 5.13 2.31 4.84
CA PRO A 47 4.24 3.46 4.73
C PRO A 47 2.91 3.22 5.44
N GLN A 48 2.31 4.30 5.93
CA GLN A 48 1.02 4.33 6.62
C GLN A 48 -0.04 4.97 5.71
N LEU A 49 -1.31 4.77 6.03
CA LEU A 49 -2.39 5.52 5.39
C LEU A 49 -2.35 6.98 5.86
N PRO A 50 -2.47 7.96 4.94
CA PRO A 50 -2.32 9.38 5.26
C PRO A 50 -3.43 9.92 6.17
N ASN A 51 -4.64 9.38 6.03
CA ASN A 51 -5.72 9.61 6.98
C ASN A 51 -5.77 8.45 7.96
N LYS A 52 -5.83 8.73 9.27
CA LYS A 52 -6.19 7.71 10.27
C LYS A 52 -7.63 7.27 9.99
N VAL A 53 -7.79 6.25 9.15
CA VAL A 53 -9.08 5.62 8.78
C VAL A 53 -9.78 5.02 10.00
N VAL A 54 -9.08 4.95 11.14
CA VAL A 54 -9.61 4.47 12.41
C VAL A 54 -10.46 5.57 13.05
N SER A 55 -11.69 5.73 12.56
CA SER A 55 -12.74 6.45 13.27
C SER A 55 -13.56 5.43 14.06
N GLY A 56 -13.36 5.39 15.38
CA GLY A 56 -14.20 4.62 16.30
C GLY A 56 -13.41 3.85 17.34
N ASN A 57 -13.61 4.22 18.60
CA ASN A 57 -13.18 3.44 19.76
C ASN A 57 -14.17 2.28 20.02
N GLY A 58 -14.59 1.58 18.97
CA GLY A 58 -15.37 0.36 19.17
C GLY A 58 -14.53 -0.64 19.97
N GLU A 59 -15.15 -1.40 20.86
CA GLU A 59 -14.49 -2.46 21.66
C GLU A 59 -13.99 -3.60 20.75
N VAL A 60 -12.97 -3.34 19.95
CA VAL A 60 -12.29 -4.33 19.13
C VAL A 60 -11.30 -5.06 20.04
N ASN A 61 -11.70 -6.24 20.50
CA ASN A 61 -10.87 -7.05 21.42
C ASN A 61 -9.77 -7.85 20.71
N LYS A 62 -9.83 -8.02 19.38
CA LYS A 62 -8.85 -8.79 18.61
C LYS A 62 -8.74 -8.27 17.17
N VAL A 63 -7.51 -8.03 16.72
CA VAL A 63 -7.17 -7.69 15.34
C VAL A 63 -6.25 -8.79 14.79
N VAL A 64 -6.56 -9.32 13.61
CA VAL A 64 -5.69 -10.26 12.89
C VAL A 64 -5.28 -9.64 11.56
N LEU A 65 -3.99 -9.40 11.38
CA LEU A 65 -3.41 -8.87 10.16
C LEU A 65 -2.79 -10.01 9.34
N PHE A 66 -3.38 -10.31 8.18
CA PHE A 66 -2.77 -11.21 7.20
C PHE A 66 -2.00 -10.39 6.17
N VAL A 67 -0.68 -10.58 6.11
CA VAL A 67 0.16 -10.04 5.04
C VAL A 67 0.42 -11.17 4.05
N LEU A 68 -0.27 -11.13 2.92
CA LEU A 68 0.01 -12.01 1.80
C LEU A 68 1.12 -11.36 0.97
N ASP A 69 2.22 -12.08 0.76
CA ASP A 69 3.20 -11.67 -0.24
C ASP A 69 2.51 -11.67 -1.60
N GLY A 70 2.73 -10.63 -2.40
CA GLY A 70 1.97 -10.29 -3.60
C GLY A 70 2.26 -11.27 -4.74
N PHE A 71 1.85 -12.53 -4.57
CA PHE A 71 2.05 -13.62 -5.53
C PHE A 71 3.50 -13.73 -6.03
N GLY A 72 4.47 -13.52 -5.13
CA GLY A 72 5.89 -13.65 -5.48
C GLY A 72 6.40 -12.55 -6.41
N TYR A 73 5.82 -11.34 -6.41
CA TYR A 73 6.28 -10.24 -7.27
C TYR A 73 7.79 -9.94 -7.14
N ASN A 74 8.34 -9.97 -5.93
CA ASN A 74 9.79 -9.82 -5.73
C ASN A 74 10.60 -10.98 -6.35
N GLN A 75 10.02 -12.18 -6.36
CA GLN A 75 10.60 -13.36 -7.00
C GLN A 75 10.54 -13.24 -8.53
N PHE A 76 9.41 -12.74 -9.07
CA PHE A 76 9.26 -12.38 -10.47
C PHE A 76 10.30 -11.33 -10.91
N LEU A 77 10.43 -10.22 -10.17
CA LEU A 77 11.41 -9.17 -10.48
C LEU A 77 12.85 -9.69 -10.48
N ARG A 78 13.18 -10.60 -9.56
CA ARG A 78 14.50 -11.22 -9.52
C ARG A 78 14.75 -12.04 -10.79
N CYS A 79 13.82 -12.93 -11.15
CA CYS A 79 13.94 -13.71 -12.39
C CYS A 79 13.96 -12.83 -13.65
N TYR A 80 13.21 -11.73 -13.68
CA TYR A 80 13.16 -10.82 -14.82
C TYR A 80 14.46 -10.02 -15.00
N ARG A 81 15.13 -9.60 -13.93
CA ARG A 81 16.41 -8.85 -14.03
C ARG A 81 17.62 -9.73 -14.39
N ASP A 82 17.52 -11.02 -14.13
CA ASP A 82 18.57 -12.00 -14.45
C ASP A 82 18.50 -12.48 -15.92
N HIS A 83 17.55 -11.97 -16.72
CA HIS A 83 17.36 -12.22 -18.16
C HIS A 83 17.23 -10.89 -18.93
#